data_AF-A0A7H9HS06-F1
#
_entry.id   AF-A0A7H9HS06-F1
#
_cell.length_a   1.000
_cell.length_b   1.000
_cell.length_c   1.000
_cell.angle_alpha   90.00
_cell.angle_beta   90.00
_cell.angle_gamma   90.00
#
_symmetry.space_group_name_H-M   'P 1'
#
loop_
_entity.id
_entity.type
_entity.pdbx_description
1 polymer ?
#
loop_
_entity_poly.entity_id
_entity_poly.type
_entity_poly.pdbx_seq_one_letter_code
_entity_poly.pdbx_strand_id
1 'polypeptide(L)'
;MDWDKIKQLISEGRLDQLQRDERCSRLYREHRESLEVDLATYVFKKLEWSSEKVCYLNNEIYSTREQKIRASFSSRKLYKVTRNDFPYDFEPTVHHLVVWSQIELPIYGKGSEGTQQDVETRNRIEEFFRINLEERWGVLEDNYCWFVNYSSLQSIRKISHIHLLVKTSDIELIESKILGDPGLQPVWEVDGIEETEKSCL
;
A
#
# COMPACT_ATOMS: atom_id res chain seq x y z
N MET A 1 12.45 0.08 -16.15
CA MET A 1 11.20 -0.25 -16.86
C MET A 1 10.35 1.00 -17.07
N ASP A 2 9.85 1.25 -18.29
CA ASP A 2 9.01 2.41 -18.61
C ASP A 2 7.57 2.29 -18.05
N TRP A 3 6.88 3.43 -17.92
CA TRP A 3 5.56 3.50 -17.28
C TRP A 3 4.47 2.70 -17.98
N ASP A 4 4.42 2.72 -19.30
CA ASP A 4 3.37 2.01 -20.04
C ASP A 4 3.55 0.50 -19.87
N LYS A 5 4.80 0.02 -19.86
CA LYS A 5 5.11 -1.37 -19.55
C LYS A 5 4.73 -1.76 -18.13
N ILE A 6 4.96 -0.88 -17.14
CA ILE A 6 4.54 -1.09 -15.75
C ILE A 6 3.02 -1.27 -15.67
N LYS A 7 2.24 -0.32 -16.24
CA LYS A 7 0.77 -0.40 -16.27
C LYS A 7 0.28 -1.67 -16.96
N GLN A 8 0.88 -2.02 -18.10
CA GLN A 8 0.56 -3.25 -18.82
C GLN A 8 0.75 -4.48 -17.93
N LEU A 9 1.91 -4.64 -17.31
CA LEU A 9 2.21 -5.82 -16.47
C LEU A 9 1.26 -5.94 -15.27
N ILE A 10 0.90 -4.81 -14.65
CA ILE A 10 -0.06 -4.79 -13.55
C ILE A 10 -1.46 -5.21 -14.06
N SER A 11 -1.92 -4.66 -15.19
CA SER A 11 -3.23 -5.02 -15.77
C SER A 11 -3.32 -6.49 -16.21
N GLU A 12 -2.21 -7.06 -16.66
CA GLU A 12 -2.11 -8.48 -17.06
C GLU A 12 -1.92 -9.42 -15.85
N GLY A 13 -1.76 -8.88 -14.64
CA GLY A 13 -1.46 -9.67 -13.44
C GLY A 13 -0.06 -10.31 -13.45
N ARG A 14 0.84 -9.84 -14.31
CA ARG A 14 2.21 -10.40 -14.46
C ARG A 14 3.19 -9.71 -13.50
N LEU A 15 2.83 -9.72 -12.22
CA LEU A 15 3.57 -9.05 -11.14
C LEU A 15 4.96 -9.65 -10.91
N ASP A 16 5.20 -10.89 -11.33
CA ASP A 16 6.48 -11.60 -11.28
C ASP A 16 7.57 -10.94 -12.13
N GLN A 17 7.20 -10.16 -13.15
CA GLN A 17 8.14 -9.41 -13.98
C GLN A 17 8.47 -8.02 -13.42
N LEU A 18 7.75 -7.57 -12.40
CA LEU A 18 8.11 -6.36 -11.68
C LEU A 18 9.28 -6.71 -10.75
N GLN A 19 10.50 -6.48 -11.24
CA GLN A 19 11.73 -6.95 -10.59
C GLN A 19 12.66 -5.79 -10.24
N ARG A 20 13.57 -6.06 -9.31
CA ARG A 20 14.69 -5.19 -8.98
C ARG A 20 15.80 -5.36 -10.01
N ASP A 21 16.63 -4.34 -10.17
CA ASP A 21 17.91 -4.50 -10.86
C ASP A 21 18.85 -5.43 -10.06
N GLU A 22 19.96 -5.86 -10.66
CA GLU A 22 20.91 -6.76 -10.01
C GLU A 22 21.51 -6.15 -8.74
N ARG A 23 21.78 -4.84 -8.75
CA ARG A 23 22.39 -4.12 -7.64
C ARG A 23 21.47 -4.08 -6.43
N CYS A 24 20.21 -3.67 -6.62
CA CYS A 24 19.18 -3.62 -5.59
C CYS A 24 18.82 -5.02 -5.11
N SER A 25 18.80 -6.03 -6.00
CA SER A 25 18.63 -7.44 -5.62
C SER A 25 19.73 -7.92 -4.67
N ARG A 26 21.00 -7.55 -4.94
CA ARG A 26 22.13 -7.85 -4.07
C ARG A 26 21.99 -7.16 -2.72
N LEU A 27 21.73 -5.84 -2.71
CA LEU A 27 21.56 -5.07 -1.47
C LEU A 27 20.40 -5.60 -0.60
N TYR A 28 19.30 -6.00 -1.23
CA TYR A 28 18.17 -6.62 -0.53
C TYR A 28 18.56 -7.93 0.13
N ARG A 29 19.35 -8.77 -0.55
CA ARG A 29 19.83 -10.05 -0.02
C ARG A 29 20.79 -9.82 1.15
N GLU A 30 21.76 -8.95 0.99
CA GLU A 30 22.71 -8.55 2.03
C GLU A 30 21.98 -8.01 3.26
N HIS A 31 20.99 -7.13 3.06
CA HIS A 31 20.16 -6.63 4.14
C HIS A 31 19.43 -7.77 4.86
N ARG A 32 18.77 -8.67 4.13
CA ARG A 32 18.09 -9.82 4.73
C ARG A 32 19.01 -10.74 5.51
N GLU A 33 20.21 -11.00 5.01
CA GLU A 33 21.22 -11.83 5.67
C GLU A 33 21.78 -11.14 6.92
N SER A 34 21.80 -9.80 6.95
CA SER A 34 22.27 -9.02 8.10
C SER A 34 21.27 -8.93 9.26
N LEU A 35 20.00 -9.29 9.05
CA LEU A 35 18.97 -9.18 10.09
C LEU A 35 19.11 -10.31 11.12
N GLU A 36 19.17 -9.95 12.40
CA GLU A 36 19.13 -10.89 13.52
C GLU A 36 17.73 -11.47 13.79
N VAL A 37 16.71 -10.87 13.18
CA VAL A 37 15.29 -11.25 13.32
C VAL A 37 14.69 -11.52 11.95
N ASP A 38 13.56 -12.23 11.90
CA ASP A 38 12.85 -12.40 10.64
C ASP A 38 12.36 -11.06 10.07
N LEU A 39 12.23 -10.99 8.75
CA LEU A 39 11.89 -9.76 8.03
C LEU A 39 10.58 -9.12 8.51
N ALA A 40 9.58 -9.92 8.92
CA ALA A 40 8.33 -9.36 9.43
C ALA A 40 8.54 -8.68 10.78
N THR A 41 9.32 -9.29 11.68
CA THR A 41 9.70 -8.68 12.97
C THR A 41 10.49 -7.40 12.77
N TYR A 42 11.42 -7.36 11.80
CA TYR A 42 12.12 -6.13 11.44
C TYR A 42 11.15 -5.03 11.00
N VAL A 43 10.20 -5.35 10.11
CA VAL A 43 9.23 -4.36 9.63
C VAL A 43 8.27 -3.89 10.73
N PHE A 44 7.82 -4.77 11.62
CA PHE A 44 7.05 -4.36 12.80
C PHE A 44 7.81 -3.32 13.64
N LYS A 45 9.10 -3.56 13.90
CA LYS A 45 9.96 -2.58 14.61
C LYS A 45 10.07 -1.27 13.83
N LYS A 46 10.36 -1.34 12.52
CA LYS A 46 10.48 -0.15 11.65
C LYS A 46 9.21 0.70 11.63
N LEU A 47 8.05 0.05 11.60
CA LEU A 47 6.74 0.71 11.60
C LEU A 47 6.28 1.08 13.01
N GLU A 48 7.03 0.76 14.05
CA GLU A 48 6.66 0.96 15.46
C GLU A 48 5.32 0.30 15.80
N TRP A 49 5.07 -0.87 15.21
CA TRP A 49 3.85 -1.64 15.39
C TRP A 49 4.11 -2.89 16.24
N SER A 50 3.15 -3.23 17.08
CA SER A 50 3.12 -4.50 17.80
C SER A 50 2.45 -5.57 16.94
N SER A 51 3.11 -6.71 16.79
CA SER A 51 2.54 -7.89 16.13
C SER A 51 1.31 -8.42 16.87
N GLU A 52 1.32 -8.42 18.21
CA GLU A 52 0.18 -8.79 19.06
C GLU A 52 -1.02 -7.88 18.81
N LYS A 53 -0.80 -6.56 18.73
CA LYS A 53 -1.85 -5.60 18.40
C LYS A 53 -2.43 -5.87 17.01
N VAL A 54 -1.59 -6.10 16.01
CA VAL A 54 -2.05 -6.42 14.64
C VAL A 54 -2.84 -7.73 14.62
N CYS A 55 -2.40 -8.76 15.34
CA CYS A 55 -3.15 -10.01 15.47
C CYS A 55 -4.51 -9.78 16.15
N TYR A 56 -4.55 -9.03 17.26
CA TYR A 56 -5.80 -8.69 17.96
C TYR A 56 -6.78 -7.93 17.06
N LEU A 57 -6.29 -6.94 16.31
CA LEU A 57 -7.12 -6.19 15.36
C LEU A 57 -7.77 -7.11 14.31
N ASN A 58 -7.04 -8.09 13.79
CA ASN A 58 -7.51 -8.92 12.66
C ASN A 58 -8.27 -10.18 13.05
N ASN A 59 -8.13 -10.63 14.30
CA ASN A 59 -8.75 -11.86 14.79
C ASN A 59 -9.91 -11.59 15.74
N GLU A 60 -9.88 -10.48 16.51
CA GLU A 60 -10.86 -10.18 17.55
C GLU A 60 -11.72 -8.96 17.24
N ILE A 61 -11.13 -7.86 16.73
CA ILE A 61 -11.85 -6.61 16.47
C ILE A 61 -12.52 -6.60 15.09
N TYR A 62 -11.73 -6.88 14.06
CA TYR A 62 -12.14 -6.91 12.66
C TYR A 62 -11.95 -8.34 12.14
N SER A 63 -12.73 -9.27 12.69
CA SER A 63 -12.57 -10.70 12.42
C SER A 63 -13.17 -11.12 11.07
N THR A 64 -14.18 -10.41 10.58
CA THR A 64 -14.83 -10.72 9.29
C THR A 64 -14.22 -9.93 8.14
N ARG A 65 -14.43 -10.44 6.91
CA ARG A 65 -14.00 -9.77 5.67
C ARG A 65 -14.58 -8.36 5.57
N GLU A 66 -15.87 -8.19 5.82
CA GLU A 66 -16.59 -6.93 5.71
C GLU A 66 -16.08 -5.91 6.73
N GLN A 67 -15.82 -6.36 7.96
CA GLN A 67 -15.22 -5.52 9.00
C GLN A 67 -13.82 -5.05 8.61
N LYS A 68 -12.99 -5.93 8.04
CA LYS A 68 -11.65 -5.59 7.56
C LYS A 68 -11.70 -4.56 6.44
N ILE A 69 -12.59 -4.73 5.46
CA ILE A 69 -12.75 -3.77 4.37
C ILE A 69 -13.17 -2.39 4.91
N ARG A 70 -14.17 -2.32 5.78
CA ARG A 70 -14.59 -1.05 6.42
C ARG A 70 -13.47 -0.40 7.24
N ALA A 71 -12.73 -1.19 8.01
CA ALA A 71 -11.66 -0.68 8.86
C ALA A 71 -10.41 -0.26 8.06
N SER A 72 -10.21 -0.80 6.87
CA SER A 72 -9.07 -0.46 6.02
C SER A 72 -9.11 1.02 5.68
N PHE A 73 -8.02 1.72 5.99
CA PHE A 73 -7.85 3.17 5.75
C PHE A 73 -8.84 4.10 6.46
N SER A 74 -9.61 3.61 7.44
CA SER A 74 -10.57 4.46 8.18
C SER A 74 -9.91 5.36 9.23
N SER A 75 -8.65 5.11 9.57
CA SER A 75 -7.89 5.90 10.54
C SER A 75 -6.41 5.95 10.17
N ARG A 76 -5.78 7.12 10.34
CA ARG A 76 -4.32 7.30 10.19
C ARG A 76 -3.50 6.40 11.13
N LYS A 77 -4.11 5.88 12.19
CA LYS A 77 -3.44 4.94 13.12
C LYS A 77 -3.32 3.53 12.54
N LEU A 78 -4.08 3.20 11.50
CA LEU A 78 -4.18 1.85 10.93
C LEU A 78 -3.31 1.66 9.70
N TYR A 79 -2.64 2.70 9.19
CA TYR A 79 -1.73 2.58 8.06
C TYR A 79 -0.53 3.52 8.20
N LYS A 80 0.54 3.22 7.48
CA LYS A 80 1.72 4.07 7.32
C LYS A 80 2.17 4.00 5.86
N VAL A 81 2.64 5.12 5.30
CA VAL A 81 3.22 5.17 3.95
C VAL A 81 4.72 5.35 4.07
N THR A 82 5.49 4.54 3.35
CA THR A 82 6.95 4.68 3.31
C THR A 82 7.45 4.60 1.87
N ARG A 83 8.68 5.04 1.63
CA ARG A 83 9.43 4.57 0.46
C ARG A 83 9.62 3.06 0.55
N ASN A 84 9.68 2.40 -0.61
CA ASN A 84 10.23 1.07 -0.68
C ASN A 84 11.75 1.15 -0.51
N ASP A 85 12.29 0.51 0.53
CA ASP A 85 13.74 0.50 0.79
C ASP A 85 14.53 -0.19 -0.34
N PHE A 86 13.88 -1.12 -1.04
CA PHE A 86 14.45 -1.91 -2.13
C PHE A 86 13.51 -1.84 -3.33
N PRO A 87 13.45 -0.69 -4.01
CA PRO A 87 12.51 -0.45 -5.10
C PRO A 87 12.84 -1.32 -6.32
N TYR A 88 11.82 -1.57 -7.12
CA TYR A 88 11.95 -2.21 -8.43
C TYR A 88 12.59 -1.28 -9.45
N ASP A 89 13.09 -1.86 -10.54
CA ASP A 89 13.80 -1.14 -11.60
C ASP A 89 12.82 -0.40 -12.52
N PHE A 90 12.41 0.79 -12.10
CA PHE A 90 11.50 1.67 -12.82
C PHE A 90 12.23 2.89 -13.38
N GLU A 91 11.62 3.55 -14.37
CA GLU A 91 12.15 4.80 -14.90
C GLU A 91 12.25 5.89 -13.79
N PRO A 92 13.19 6.86 -13.90
CA PRO A 92 13.56 7.74 -12.78
C PRO A 92 12.42 8.58 -12.17
N THR A 93 11.34 8.81 -12.91
CA THR A 93 10.17 9.59 -12.46
C THR A 93 9.12 8.75 -11.75
N VAL A 94 9.32 7.43 -11.64
CA VAL A 94 8.40 6.51 -10.95
C VAL A 94 8.86 6.28 -9.52
N HIS A 95 8.07 6.78 -8.58
CA HIS A 95 8.31 6.62 -7.15
C HIS A 95 7.63 5.37 -6.63
N HIS A 96 8.42 4.46 -6.07
CA HIS A 96 7.93 3.21 -5.51
C HIS A 96 7.71 3.35 -4.00
N LEU A 97 6.45 3.50 -3.63
CA LEU A 97 6.00 3.63 -2.24
C LEU A 97 5.33 2.35 -1.76
N VAL A 98 5.27 2.20 -0.44
CA VAL A 98 4.59 1.09 0.23
C VAL A 98 3.59 1.66 1.22
N VAL A 99 2.32 1.32 1.03
CA VAL A 99 1.24 1.61 1.97
C VAL A 99 1.05 0.38 2.85
N TRP A 100 1.53 0.46 4.09
CA TRP A 100 1.40 -0.58 5.10
C TRP A 100 0.05 -0.48 5.80
N SER A 101 -0.61 -1.60 6.04
CA SER A 101 -1.89 -1.65 6.77
C SER A 101 -1.77 -2.57 8.00
N GLN A 102 -2.27 -2.09 9.15
CA GLN A 102 -2.51 -2.93 10.33
C GLN A 102 -3.70 -3.86 10.14
N ILE A 103 -4.59 -3.55 9.19
CA ILE A 103 -5.74 -4.38 8.83
C ILE A 103 -5.38 -5.25 7.63
N GLU A 104 -5.67 -6.54 7.72
CA GLU A 104 -5.51 -7.49 6.64
C GLU A 104 -6.41 -7.09 5.48
N LEU A 105 -5.82 -6.97 4.28
CA LEU A 105 -6.53 -6.63 3.05
C LEU A 105 -6.90 -7.92 2.30
N PRO A 106 -8.18 -8.34 2.28
CA PRO A 106 -8.59 -9.60 1.65
C PRO A 106 -8.71 -9.46 0.11
N ILE A 107 -7.68 -8.89 -0.53
CA ILE A 107 -7.67 -8.57 -1.97
C ILE A 107 -7.60 -9.83 -2.85
N TYR A 108 -6.94 -10.88 -2.38
CA TYR A 108 -6.90 -12.20 -3.02
C TYR A 108 -7.54 -13.21 -2.07
N GLY A 109 -8.41 -14.08 -2.60
CA GLY A 109 -9.11 -15.08 -1.79
C GLY A 109 -8.18 -16.11 -1.14
N LYS A 110 -8.60 -16.71 -0.02
CA LYS A 110 -7.86 -17.85 0.57
C LYS A 110 -7.87 -19.01 -0.42
N GLY A 111 -6.69 -19.35 -0.94
CA GLY A 111 -6.51 -20.46 -1.88
C GLY A 111 -6.69 -20.09 -3.34
N SER A 112 -6.88 -18.82 -3.70
CA SER A 112 -6.80 -18.44 -5.10
C SER A 112 -5.34 -18.47 -5.55
N GLU A 113 -4.99 -19.52 -6.29
CA GLU A 113 -3.89 -19.47 -7.29
C GLU A 113 -4.19 -18.43 -8.39
N GLY A 114 -5.38 -17.83 -8.37
CA GLY A 114 -5.88 -16.87 -9.35
C GLY A 114 -5.48 -15.42 -9.09
N THR A 115 -5.39 -14.69 -10.20
CA THR A 115 -5.15 -13.24 -10.29
C THR A 115 -6.39 -12.39 -9.97
N GLN A 116 -7.55 -13.02 -9.74
CA GLN A 116 -8.82 -12.34 -9.51
C GLN A 116 -8.82 -11.63 -8.15
N GLN A 117 -9.14 -10.34 -8.20
CA GLN A 117 -9.21 -9.49 -7.02
C GLN A 117 -10.64 -9.42 -6.46
N ASP A 118 -10.74 -9.34 -5.14
CA ASP A 118 -11.98 -9.04 -4.44
C ASP A 118 -12.43 -7.60 -4.75
N VAL A 119 -13.63 -7.46 -5.32
CA VAL A 119 -14.13 -6.18 -5.85
C VAL A 119 -14.29 -5.12 -4.77
N GLU A 120 -14.86 -5.47 -3.61
CA GLU A 120 -15.08 -4.47 -2.54
C GLU A 120 -13.76 -4.02 -1.91
N THR A 121 -12.80 -4.93 -1.73
CA THR A 121 -11.45 -4.59 -1.27
C THR A 121 -10.73 -3.70 -2.27
N ARG A 122 -10.84 -4.03 -3.57
CA ARG A 122 -10.27 -3.21 -4.65
C ARG A 122 -10.87 -1.81 -4.64
N ASN A 123 -12.20 -1.70 -4.63
CA ASN A 123 -12.90 -0.41 -4.60
C ASN A 123 -12.51 0.41 -3.37
N ARG A 124 -12.32 -0.22 -2.20
CA ARG A 124 -11.86 0.47 -0.99
C ARG A 124 -10.46 1.06 -1.14
N ILE A 125 -9.55 0.35 -1.80
CA ILE A 125 -8.18 0.82 -2.08
C ILE A 125 -8.21 1.93 -3.14
N GLU A 126 -8.97 1.73 -4.23
CA GLU A 126 -9.13 2.73 -5.29
C GLU A 126 -9.70 4.03 -4.73
N GLU A 127 -10.74 3.97 -3.90
CA GLU A 127 -11.31 5.16 -3.26
C GLU A 127 -10.31 5.89 -2.37
N PHE A 128 -9.51 5.14 -1.59
CA PHE A 128 -8.45 5.70 -0.77
C PHE A 128 -7.42 6.47 -1.61
N PHE A 129 -7.03 5.96 -2.77
CA PHE A 129 -6.09 6.65 -3.65
C PHE A 129 -6.73 7.79 -4.43
N ARG A 130 -7.94 7.61 -4.95
CA ARG A 130 -8.69 8.62 -5.68
C ARG A 130 -8.89 9.89 -4.85
N ILE A 131 -9.38 9.77 -3.61
CA ILE A 131 -9.54 10.91 -2.69
C ILE A 131 -8.20 11.61 -2.41
N ASN A 132 -7.14 10.85 -2.17
CA ASN A 132 -5.88 11.44 -1.74
C ASN A 132 -5.01 11.98 -2.87
N LEU A 133 -4.98 11.30 -4.01
CA LEU A 133 -4.10 11.62 -5.13
C LEU A 133 -4.82 12.51 -6.13
N GLU A 134 -6.01 12.11 -6.59
CA GLU A 134 -6.75 12.85 -7.61
C GLU A 134 -7.44 14.09 -7.03
N GLU A 135 -8.33 13.91 -6.06
CA GLU A 135 -9.16 15.02 -5.57
C GLU A 135 -8.34 16.06 -4.80
N ARG A 136 -7.43 15.59 -3.93
CA ARG A 136 -6.69 16.47 -3.03
C ARG A 136 -5.46 17.11 -3.67
N TRP A 137 -4.76 16.39 -4.56
CA TRP A 137 -3.48 16.83 -5.11
C TRP A 137 -3.44 16.90 -6.64
N GLY A 138 -4.54 16.58 -7.34
CA GLY A 138 -4.63 16.72 -8.79
C GLY A 138 -3.73 15.75 -9.56
N VAL A 139 -3.31 14.64 -8.94
CA VAL A 139 -2.56 13.58 -9.64
C VAL A 139 -3.54 12.88 -10.57
N LEU A 140 -3.27 12.92 -11.88
CA LEU A 140 -4.13 12.23 -12.85
C LEU A 140 -4.13 10.72 -12.61
N GLU A 141 -5.26 10.06 -12.82
CA GLU A 141 -5.42 8.60 -12.71
C GLU A 141 -4.32 7.85 -13.49
N ASP A 142 -3.97 8.33 -14.68
CA ASP A 142 -2.92 7.69 -15.50
C ASP A 142 -1.50 7.81 -14.93
N ASN A 143 -1.27 8.68 -13.93
CA ASN A 143 0.02 8.93 -13.31
C ASN A 143 0.23 8.18 -11.99
N TYR A 144 -0.69 7.32 -11.59
CA TYR A 144 -0.43 6.39 -10.50
C TYR A 144 -1.02 5.01 -10.78
N CYS A 145 -0.42 3.98 -10.20
CA CYS A 145 -1.00 2.65 -10.20
C CYS A 145 -0.58 1.92 -8.93
N TRP A 146 -1.28 0.85 -8.60
CA TRP A 146 -0.99 0.08 -7.40
C TRP A 146 -1.17 -1.41 -7.63
N PHE A 147 -0.48 -2.20 -6.81
CA PHE A 147 -0.66 -3.64 -6.79
C PHE A 147 -0.37 -4.19 -5.39
N VAL A 148 -0.93 -5.35 -5.10
CA VAL A 148 -0.55 -6.17 -3.95
C VAL A 148 0.12 -7.41 -4.53
N ASN A 149 1.31 -7.77 -4.05
CA ASN A 149 1.96 -8.99 -4.52
C ASN A 149 1.10 -10.22 -4.18
N TYR A 150 1.09 -11.23 -5.04
CA TYR A 150 0.51 -12.54 -4.70
C TYR A 150 1.23 -13.16 -3.51
N SER A 151 0.57 -14.05 -2.79
CA SER A 151 1.14 -14.71 -1.60
C SER A 151 2.47 -15.42 -1.89
N SER A 152 2.68 -15.92 -3.10
CA SER A 152 3.93 -16.52 -3.59
C SER A 152 5.07 -15.53 -3.77
N LEU A 153 4.77 -14.26 -4.07
CA LEU A 153 5.75 -13.19 -4.32
C LEU A 153 6.00 -12.30 -3.10
N GLN A 154 5.09 -12.32 -2.13
CA GLN A 154 5.22 -11.52 -0.92
C GLN A 154 6.40 -11.98 -0.05
N SER A 155 7.30 -11.03 0.22
CA SER A 155 8.39 -11.25 1.17
C SER A 155 7.93 -11.21 2.64
N ILE A 156 6.81 -10.52 2.93
CA ILE A 156 6.26 -10.33 4.27
C ILE A 156 4.76 -10.64 4.23
N ARG A 157 4.36 -11.82 4.71
CA ARG A 157 2.95 -12.25 4.72
C ARG A 157 2.17 -11.81 5.95
N LYS A 158 2.86 -11.48 7.05
CA LYS A 158 2.24 -11.13 8.34
C LYS A 158 1.67 -9.71 8.39
N ILE A 159 2.00 -8.86 7.41
CA ILE A 159 1.59 -7.45 7.37
C ILE A 159 1.12 -7.16 5.95
N SER A 160 -0.14 -6.74 5.80
CA SER A 160 -0.67 -6.34 4.51
C SER A 160 -0.02 -5.04 4.04
N HIS A 161 0.34 -5.01 2.77
CA HIS A 161 0.97 -3.85 2.15
C HIS A 161 0.59 -3.74 0.68
N ILE A 162 0.45 -2.51 0.21
CA ILE A 162 0.19 -2.16 -1.18
C ILE A 162 1.43 -1.47 -1.72
N HIS A 163 1.89 -1.90 -2.89
CA HIS A 163 2.87 -1.16 -3.67
C HIS A 163 2.14 -0.07 -4.43
N LEU A 164 2.40 1.19 -4.09
CA LEU A 164 1.89 2.36 -4.78
C LEU A 164 3.01 2.93 -5.65
N LEU A 165 2.75 3.06 -6.94
CA LEU A 165 3.65 3.69 -7.89
C LEU A 165 3.06 5.03 -8.31
N VAL A 166 3.84 6.10 -8.18
CA VAL A 166 3.44 7.45 -8.60
C VAL A 166 4.46 7.96 -9.60
N LYS A 167 4.00 8.27 -10.81
CA LYS A 167 4.82 8.88 -11.86
C LYS A 167 4.73 10.40 -11.77
N THR A 168 5.81 11.04 -11.34
CA THR A 168 5.88 12.50 -11.26
C THR A 168 7.33 13.01 -11.29
N SER A 169 7.51 14.21 -11.83
CA SER A 169 8.76 14.98 -11.67
C SER A 169 8.71 15.92 -10.46
N ASP A 170 7.53 16.11 -9.87
CA ASP A 170 7.34 16.89 -8.65
C ASP A 170 7.72 16.06 -7.41
N ILE A 171 8.92 16.32 -6.90
CA ILE A 171 9.44 15.64 -5.71
C ILE A 171 8.73 16.12 -4.44
N GLU A 172 8.20 17.35 -4.41
CA GLU A 172 7.47 17.87 -3.24
C GLU A 172 6.14 17.16 -3.03
N LEU A 173 5.49 16.72 -4.11
CA LEU A 173 4.34 15.82 -4.02
C LEU A 173 4.69 14.52 -3.27
N ILE A 174 5.88 13.97 -3.50
CA ILE A 174 6.28 12.71 -2.84
C ILE A 174 6.71 12.98 -1.39
N GLU A 175 7.65 13.90 -1.19
CA GLU A 175 8.29 14.14 0.11
C GLU A 175 7.35 14.83 1.10
N SER A 176 6.76 15.95 0.68
CA SER A 176 6.04 16.86 1.57
C SER A 176 4.55 16.52 1.64
N LYS A 177 3.97 15.90 0.60
CA LYS A 177 2.54 15.56 0.57
C LYS A 177 2.26 14.10 0.89
N ILE A 178 2.77 13.15 0.11
CA ILE A 178 2.46 11.73 0.31
C ILE A 178 3.15 11.16 1.55
N LEU A 179 4.44 11.44 1.72
CA LEU A 179 5.25 10.94 2.85
C LEU A 179 5.33 11.90 4.03
N GLY A 180 4.88 13.14 3.84
CA GLY A 180 4.86 14.16 4.88
C GLY A 180 3.79 13.90 5.94
N ASP A 181 3.69 14.83 6.89
CA ASP A 181 2.63 14.88 7.90
C ASP A 181 1.64 16.01 7.52
N PRO A 182 0.34 15.75 7.31
CA PRO A 182 -0.39 14.54 7.72
C PRO A 182 -0.44 13.39 6.70
N GLY A 183 0.21 13.50 5.54
CA GLY A 183 0.28 12.43 4.54
C GLY A 183 -1.03 12.14 3.82
N LEU A 184 -1.19 10.90 3.35
CA LEU A 184 -2.49 10.37 2.93
C LEU A 184 -3.49 10.42 4.10
N GLN A 185 -4.72 10.82 3.83
CA GLN A 185 -5.81 10.97 4.78
C GLN A 185 -6.78 9.79 4.75
N PRO A 186 -7.41 9.47 5.90
CA PRO A 186 -8.31 8.34 5.99
C PRO A 186 -9.55 8.58 5.14
N VAL A 187 -10.14 7.47 4.69
CA VAL A 187 -11.45 7.47 4.03
C VAL A 187 -12.50 6.95 5.02
N TRP A 188 -13.42 7.81 5.42
CA TRP A 188 -14.57 7.43 6.24
C TRP A 188 -15.63 6.74 5.38
N GLU A 189 -16.50 5.94 6.01
CA GLU A 189 -17.78 5.67 5.37
C GLU A 189 -18.53 6.99 5.30
N VAL A 190 -18.94 7.40 4.10
CA VAL A 190 -20.05 8.34 3.97
C VAL A 190 -21.30 7.52 4.25
N ASP A 191 -21.52 7.16 5.52
CA ASP A 191 -22.89 6.98 5.98
C ASP A 191 -23.57 8.31 5.66
N GLY A 192 -24.67 8.29 4.91
CA GLY A 192 -25.34 9.46 4.31
C GLY A 192 -25.87 10.49 5.32
N ILE A 193 -24.98 11.06 6.11
CA ILE A 193 -25.15 12.21 6.96
C ILE A 193 -24.09 13.18 6.44
N GLU A 194 -24.55 14.19 5.72
CA GLU A 194 -23.78 15.42 5.52
C GLU A 194 -23.38 15.95 6.89
N GLU A 195 -22.16 15.64 7.34
CA GLU A 195 -21.54 16.41 8.40
C GLU A 195 -21.19 17.78 7.82
N THR A 196 -22.12 18.70 8.05
CA THR A 196 -21.95 20.13 7.93
C THR A 196 -20.89 20.61 8.92
N GLU A 197 -19.62 20.39 8.62
CA GLU A 197 -18.54 21.19 9.18
C GLU A 197 -18.13 22.27 8.17
N LYS A 198 -19.02 23.26 8.03
CA LYS A 198 -18.56 24.61 7.69
C LYS A 198 -17.74 25.12 8.87
N SER A 199 -16.42 25.05 8.69
CA SER A 199 -15.43 26.07 9.05
C SER A 199 -15.95 27.21 9.95
N CYS A 200 -15.37 27.27 11.15
CA CYS A 200 -14.97 28.46 11.91
C CYS A 200 -15.71 29.78 11.66
N LEU A 201 -16.32 30.29 12.74
CA LEU A 201 -15.86 31.49 13.45
C LEU A 201 -16.29 31.42 14.93
#